data_AF-A0A5E6MHP4-F1
#
_entry.id   AF-A0A5E6MHP4-F1
#
_cell.length_a   1.000
_cell.length_b   1.000
_cell.length_c   1.000
_cell.angle_alpha   90.00
_cell.angle_beta   90.00
_cell.angle_gamma   90.00
#
_symmetry.space_group_name_H-M   'P 1'
#
loop_
_entity.id
_entity.type
_entity.pdbx_description
1 polymer ?
#
loop_
_entity_poly.entity_id
_entity_poly.type
_entity_poly.pdbx_seq_one_letter_code
_entity_poly.pdbx_strand_id
1 'polypeptide(L)' 'MLTAHKIALRPNNVQATDFAKAAGTARFAYNWALAEWKRQYEAWKADKSLPKPSQTALRRQ' A
#
# COMPACT_ATOMS: atom_id res chain seq x y z
N MET A 1 -12.35 33.82 10.10
CA MET A 1 -11.47 32.72 10.55
C MET A 1 -12.37 31.51 10.82
N LEU A 2 -12.23 30.41 10.06
CA LEU A 2 -13.05 29.22 10.25
C LEU A 2 -12.40 28.31 11.30
N THR A 3 -13.06 28.15 12.44
CA THR A 3 -12.70 27.15 13.46
C THR A 3 -13.24 25.79 13.01
N ALA A 4 -12.36 24.88 12.58
CA ALA A 4 -12.76 23.51 12.30
C ALA A 4 -13.03 22.77 13.63
N HIS A 5 -14.14 22.03 13.70
CA HIS A 5 -14.41 21.14 14.82
C HIS A 5 -13.36 20.03 14.86
N LYS A 6 -12.58 19.98 15.94
CA LYS A 6 -11.55 18.96 16.16
C LYS A 6 -12.11 17.84 17.02
N ILE A 7 -12.23 16.64 16.46
CA ILE A 7 -12.60 15.42 17.18
C ILE A 7 -11.34 14.59 17.38
N ALA A 8 -11.11 14.14 18.60
CA ALA A 8 -10.07 13.17 18.93
C ALA A 8 -10.71 11.85 19.38
N LEU A 9 -10.18 10.73 18.90
CA LEU A 9 -10.58 9.41 19.37
C LEU A 9 -9.99 9.15 20.76
N ARG A 10 -10.74 8.47 21.63
CA ARG A 10 -10.27 7.94 22.92
C ARG A 10 -10.30 6.41 22.89
N PRO A 11 -9.32 5.76 22.24
CA PRO A 11 -9.30 4.31 22.13
C PRO A 11 -9.00 3.65 23.48
N ASN A 12 -9.61 2.49 23.72
CA ASN A 12 -9.17 1.59 24.79
C ASN A 12 -7.90 0.82 24.37
N ASN A 13 -7.34 0.03 25.28
CA ASN A 13 -6.08 -0.69 25.03
C ASN A 13 -6.12 -1.62 23.80
N VAL A 14 -7.27 -2.25 23.53
CA VAL A 14 -7.44 -3.14 22.38
C VAL A 14 -7.41 -2.32 21.08
N GLN A 15 -8.21 -1.27 21.02
CA GLN A 15 -8.30 -0.40 19.84
C GLN A 15 -6.98 0.32 19.54
N ALA A 16 -6.28 0.80 20.57
CA ALA A 16 -4.98 1.45 20.41
C ALA A 16 -3.94 0.49 19.83
N THR A 17 -3.94 -0.76 20.29
CA THR A 17 -3.08 -1.82 19.77
C THR A 17 -3.40 -2.11 18.31
N ASP A 18 -4.68 -2.23 17.96
CA ASP A 18 -5.09 -2.49 16.57
C ASP A 18 -4.75 -1.33 15.63
N PHE A 19 -4.92 -0.09 16.07
CA PHE A 19 -4.49 1.08 15.30
C PHE A 19 -2.98 1.09 15.09
N ALA A 20 -2.18 0.78 16.10
CA ALA A 20 -0.74 0.71 15.97
C ALA A 20 -0.29 -0.39 14.99
N LYS A 21 -0.96 -1.55 15.01
CA LYS A 21 -0.70 -2.64 14.06
C LYS A 21 -1.11 -2.29 12.62
N ALA A 22 -2.24 -1.60 12.46
CA ALA A 22 -2.75 -1.22 11.15
C ALA A 22 -2.01 0.00 10.56
N ALA A 23 -1.41 0.83 11.39
CA ALA A 23 -0.67 2.01 10.98
C ALA A 23 0.43 1.65 9.95
N GLY A 24 0.44 2.36 8.83
CA GLY A 24 1.44 2.14 7.78
C GLY A 24 1.12 1.02 6.78
N THR A 25 0.06 0.24 6.96
CA THR A 25 -0.32 -0.84 6.03
C THR A 25 -0.45 -0.37 4.58
N ALA A 26 -1.11 0.79 4.35
CA ALA A 26 -1.25 1.35 3.02
C ALA A 26 0.09 1.73 2.39
N ARG A 27 1.01 2.30 3.18
CA ARG A 27 2.35 2.68 2.71
C ARG A 27 3.20 1.45 2.38
N PHE A 28 3.12 0.43 3.23
CA PHE A 28 3.77 -0.86 3.02
C PHE A 28 3.28 -1.52 1.72
N ALA A 29 1.96 -1.66 1.55
CA ALA A 29 1.36 -2.24 0.36
C ALA A 29 1.75 -1.48 -0.92
N TYR A 30 1.74 -0.14 -0.88
CA TYR A 30 2.19 0.67 -2.00
C TYR A 30 3.66 0.46 -2.35
N ASN A 31 4.55 0.46 -1.34
CA ASN A 31 5.98 0.27 -1.57
C ASN A 31 6.28 -1.12 -2.13
N TRP A 32 5.62 -2.16 -1.61
CA TRP A 32 5.71 -3.51 -2.13
C TRP A 32 5.24 -3.57 -3.60
N ALA A 33 4.05 -3.04 -3.89
CA ALA A 33 3.49 -3.05 -5.24
C ALA A 33 4.38 -2.28 -6.24
N LEU A 34 4.95 -1.15 -5.83
CA LEU A 34 5.87 -0.38 -6.65
C LEU A 34 7.17 -1.14 -6.95
N ALA A 35 7.73 -1.83 -5.95
CA ALA A 35 8.93 -2.64 -6.13
C ALA A 35 8.68 -3.78 -7.11
N GLU A 36 7.57 -4.50 -6.94
CA GLU A 36 7.20 -5.62 -7.80
C GLU A 36 6.84 -5.18 -9.22
N TRP A 37 6.16 -4.03 -9.38
CA TRP A 37 5.91 -3.43 -10.68
C TRP A 37 7.21 -3.13 -11.44
N LYS A 38 8.19 -2.52 -10.76
CA LYS A 38 9.51 -2.24 -11.35
C LYS A 38 10.21 -3.54 -11.78
N ARG A 39 10.18 -4.56 -10.92
CA ARG A 39 10.80 -5.87 -11.20
C ARG A 39 10.21 -6.51 -12.47
N GLN A 40 8.88 -6.55 -12.59
CA GLN A 40 8.18 -7.09 -13.75
C GLN A 40 8.43 -6.26 -15.02
N TYR A 41 8.47 -4.94 -14.89
CA TYR A 41 8.74 -4.05 -16.01
C TYR A 41 10.15 -4.23 -16.56
N GLU A 42 11.17 -4.32 -15.70
CA GLU A 42 12.55 -4.55 -16.14
C GLU A 42 12.71 -5.95 -16.77
N ALA A 43 12.01 -6.97 -16.25
CA ALA A 43 11.98 -8.29 -16.88
C ALA A 43 11.40 -8.23 -18.30
N TRP A 44 10.26 -7.56 -18.49
CA TRP A 44 9.67 -7.35 -19.81
C TRP A 44 10.58 -6.53 -20.75
N LYS A 45 11.30 -5.55 -20.20
CA LYS A 45 12.24 -4.74 -20.98
C LYS A 45 13.42 -5.57 -21.47
N ALA A 46 13.90 -6.53 -20.68
CA ALA A 46 14.94 -7.47 -21.05
C ALA A 46 14.44 -8.53 -22.05
N ASP A 47 13.22 -9.05 -21.85
CA ASP A 47 12.57 -10.01 -22.73
C ASP A 47 11.11 -9.58 -23.02
N LYS A 48 10.90 -9.11 -24.26
CA LYS A 48 9.59 -8.61 -24.70
C LYS A 48 8.53 -9.69 -24.89
N SER A 49 8.90 -10.97 -24.82
CA SER A 49 7.94 -12.08 -24.83
C SER A 49 7.18 -12.21 -23.50
N LEU A 50 7.74 -11.68 -22.41
CA LEU A 50 7.10 -11.66 -21.10
C LEU A 50 5.91 -10.69 -21.09
N PRO A 51 4.93 -10.88 -20.19
CA PRO A 51 3.84 -9.92 -20.04
C PRO A 51 4.34 -8.62 -19.40
N LYS A 52 3.81 -7.49 -19.87
CA LYS A 52 3.95 -6.22 -19.14
C LYS A 52 3.27 -6.32 -17.76
N PRO A 53 3.76 -5.58 -16.75
CA PRO A 53 3.08 -5.52 -15.46
C PRO A 53 1.62 -5.07 -15.61
N SER A 54 0.73 -5.70 -14.86
CA SER A 54 -0.69 -5.40 -14.83
C SER A 54 -1.19 -5.31 -13.39
N GLN A 55 -2.01 -4.30 -13.11
CA GLN A 55 -2.59 -4.13 -11.77
C GLN A 55 -3.45 -5.35 -11.38
N THR A 56 -4.17 -5.96 -12.31
CA THR A 56 -5.01 -7.13 -12.01
C THR A 56 -4.19 -8.37 -11.67
N ALA A 57 -3.04 -8.55 -12.31
CA ALA A 57 -2.11 -9.64 -12.01
C ALA A 57 -1.40 -9.42 -10.67
N LEU A 58 -0.95 -8.19 -10.41
CA LEU A 58 -0.24 -7.82 -9.18
C LEU A 58 -1.10 -8.00 -7.92
N ARG A 59 -2.41 -7.77 -8.02
CA ARG A 59 -3.37 -7.97 -6.92
C ARG A 59 -3.62 -9.43 -6.55
N ARG A 60 -3.15 -10.40 -7.36
CA ARG A 60 -3.34 -11.84 -7.15
C ARG A 60 -2.08 -12.55 -6.66
N GLN A 61 -0.96 -11.83 -6.55
CA GLN A 61 0.30 -12.33 -5.98
C GLN A 61 0.25 -12.23 -4.47
#